data_AF-A0A953ENU7-F1
#
_entry.id   AF-A0A953ENU7-F1
#
_cell.length_a   1.000
_cell.length_b   1.000
_cell.length_c   1.000
_cell.angle_alpha   90.00
_cell.angle_beta   90.00
_cell.angle_gamma   90.00
#
_symmetry.space_group_name_H-M   'P 1'
#
loop_
_entity.id
_entity.type
_entity.pdbx_description
1 polymer ?
#
loop_
_entity_poly.entity_id
_entity_poly.type
_entity_poly.pdbx_seq_one_letter_code
_entity_poly.pdbx_strand_id
1 'polypeptide(L)'
;MNYQEVHEAVKNGLIIGAVGTNGKKDRFFISDSGGLCRFKPRSNRRGYSVHESDLSRYARFIAPKPPPTGKEKFRKEYRLIEKYKRMAGEASFTNPFIRDCLALPDFDAWRKDLVEPNSWETDKESRPKTLYELHITTGTSIDGKVISLNRIAKKYPREIEQLRESIRNKSAGMFITGRWAKFVGYDISLETNFDALAGDFHGFLSLEYAGCGNGYYYLLINDENFIGYDVD
;
A
#
# COMPACT_ATOMS: atom_id res chain seq x y z
N MET A 1 23.03 -30.56 3.04
CA MET A 1 23.16 -30.36 1.59
C MET A 1 24.54 -29.81 1.32
N ASN A 2 25.21 -30.32 0.29
CA ASN A 2 26.49 -29.76 -0.18
C ASN A 2 26.24 -28.50 -1.03
N TYR A 3 27.32 -27.81 -1.44
CA TYR A 3 27.19 -26.57 -2.21
C TYR A 3 26.46 -26.76 -3.53
N GLN A 4 26.75 -27.84 -4.25
CA GLN A 4 26.15 -28.12 -5.56
C GLN A 4 24.63 -28.33 -5.45
N GLU A 5 24.19 -29.06 -4.43
CA GLU A 5 22.78 -29.31 -4.15
C GLU A 5 22.03 -28.02 -3.81
N VAL A 6 22.63 -27.15 -2.99
CA VAL A 6 22.01 -25.86 -2.64
C VAL A 6 21.98 -24.93 -3.84
N HIS A 7 23.06 -24.90 -4.63
CA HIS A 7 23.14 -24.11 -5.85
C HIS A 7 22.05 -24.50 -6.84
N GLU A 8 21.95 -25.78 -7.19
CA GLU A 8 20.92 -26.28 -8.11
C GLU A 8 19.51 -26.11 -7.53
N ALA A 9 19.31 -26.33 -6.23
CA ALA A 9 18.01 -26.10 -5.61
C ALA A 9 17.59 -24.62 -5.63
N VAL A 10 18.52 -23.67 -5.49
CA VAL A 10 18.23 -22.23 -5.62
C VAL A 10 17.97 -21.85 -7.08
N LYS A 11 18.79 -22.36 -8.01
CA LYS A 11 18.65 -22.14 -9.45
C LYS A 11 17.30 -22.65 -9.98
N ASN A 12 16.85 -23.81 -9.50
CA ASN A 12 15.56 -24.40 -9.86
C ASN A 12 14.40 -23.86 -9.02
N GLY A 13 14.65 -22.87 -8.15
CA GLY A 13 13.61 -22.23 -7.34
C GLY A 13 12.99 -23.14 -6.28
N LEU A 14 13.64 -24.22 -5.87
CA LEU A 14 13.21 -25.10 -4.77
C LEU A 14 13.61 -24.54 -3.40
N ILE A 15 14.64 -23.67 -3.35
CA ILE A 15 15.09 -22.97 -2.16
C ILE A 15 15.20 -21.47 -2.47
N ILE A 16 14.63 -20.63 -1.61
CA ILE A 16 14.69 -19.15 -1.73
C ILE A 16 15.58 -18.48 -0.67
N GLY A 17 16.06 -19.26 0.31
CA GLY A 17 16.88 -18.74 1.39
C GLY A 17 17.15 -19.77 2.47
N ALA A 18 17.73 -19.31 3.58
CA ALA A 18 18.03 -20.13 4.74
C ALA A 18 17.92 -19.33 6.04
N VAL A 19 17.73 -20.04 7.15
CA VAL A 19 17.81 -19.50 8.50
C VAL A 19 19.13 -19.96 9.12
N GLY A 20 19.96 -19.00 9.51
CA GLY A 20 21.20 -19.23 10.24
C GLY A 20 20.96 -19.81 11.63
N THR A 21 21.98 -20.43 12.22
CA THR A 21 21.97 -20.88 13.62
C THR A 21 21.73 -19.74 14.62
N ASN A 22 22.08 -18.51 14.24
CA ASN A 22 21.78 -17.28 14.98
C ASN A 22 20.34 -16.75 14.79
N GLY A 23 19.48 -17.49 14.07
CA GLY A 23 18.09 -17.11 13.78
C GLY A 23 17.92 -16.09 12.65
N LYS A 24 19.00 -15.55 12.07
CA LYS A 24 18.93 -14.59 10.97
C LYS A 24 18.55 -15.28 9.67
N LYS A 25 17.72 -14.62 8.86
CA LYS A 25 17.29 -15.13 7.55
C LYS A 25 18.14 -14.52 6.44
N ASP A 26 18.76 -15.36 5.64
CA ASP A 26 19.43 -14.99 4.41
C ASP A 26 18.56 -15.40 3.22
N ARG A 27 18.44 -14.51 2.24
CA ARG A 27 17.75 -14.78 0.97
C ARG A 27 18.81 -15.08 -0.09
N PHE A 28 18.60 -16.14 -0.87
CA PHE A 28 19.53 -16.53 -1.92
C PHE A 28 19.12 -16.00 -3.29
N PHE A 29 20.10 -15.87 -4.17
CA PHE A 29 19.94 -15.63 -5.59
C PHE A 29 21.14 -16.17 -6.36
N ILE A 30 20.98 -16.38 -7.65
CA ILE A 30 22.07 -16.71 -8.57
C ILE A 30 22.55 -15.41 -9.22
N SER A 31 23.86 -15.14 -9.18
CA SER A 31 24.44 -13.98 -9.86
C SER A 31 24.41 -14.13 -11.38
N ASP A 32 24.64 -13.03 -12.11
CA ASP A 32 24.76 -13.06 -13.58
C ASP A 32 25.92 -13.96 -14.05
N SER A 33 26.94 -14.14 -13.21
CA SER A 33 28.05 -15.09 -13.42
C SER A 33 27.72 -16.54 -13.04
N GLY A 34 26.48 -16.83 -12.63
CA GLY A 34 26.03 -18.17 -12.25
C GLY A 34 26.43 -18.62 -10.84
N GLY A 35 26.98 -17.74 -10.00
CA GLY A 35 27.38 -18.07 -8.63
C GLY A 35 26.23 -18.00 -7.63
N LEU A 36 26.25 -18.83 -6.58
CA LEU A 36 25.29 -18.73 -5.48
C LEU A 36 25.66 -17.54 -4.59
N CYS A 37 24.70 -16.65 -4.38
CA CYS A 37 24.86 -15.46 -3.54
C CYS A 37 23.73 -15.33 -2.52
N ARG A 38 24.00 -14.58 -1.45
CA ARG A 38 23.00 -14.12 -0.49
C ARG A 38 22.85 -12.61 -0.54
N PHE A 39 21.64 -12.09 -0.43
CA PHE A 39 21.41 -10.65 -0.45
C PHE A 39 22.06 -9.94 0.74
N LYS A 40 22.65 -8.77 0.48
CA LYS A 40 23.08 -7.86 1.54
C LYS A 40 21.84 -7.38 2.32
N PRO A 41 21.94 -7.14 3.65
CA PRO A 41 20.85 -6.55 4.42
C PRO A 41 20.28 -5.30 3.73
N ARG A 42 18.95 -5.25 3.58
CA ARG A 42 18.18 -4.18 2.91
C ARG A 42 18.52 -3.97 1.42
N SER A 43 19.21 -4.91 0.78
CA SER A 43 19.45 -4.87 -0.66
C SER A 43 18.57 -5.86 -1.41
N ASN A 44 18.17 -5.45 -2.61
CA ASN A 44 17.39 -6.24 -3.56
C ASN A 44 18.21 -6.53 -4.83
N ARG A 45 19.42 -5.99 -4.94
CA ARG A 45 20.24 -5.97 -6.16
C ARG A 45 21.67 -6.45 -5.96
N ARG A 46 22.15 -6.46 -4.71
CA ARG A 46 23.55 -6.78 -4.39
C ARG A 46 23.62 -7.77 -3.24
N GLY A 47 24.68 -8.57 -3.24
CA GLY A 47 24.87 -9.63 -2.27
C GLY A 47 26.32 -10.03 -2.10
N TYR A 48 26.51 -11.07 -1.31
CA TYR A 48 27.79 -11.71 -1.05
C TYR A 48 27.75 -13.12 -1.63
N SER A 49 28.85 -13.56 -2.23
CA SER A 49 29.01 -14.96 -2.62
C SER A 49 28.86 -15.86 -1.40
N VAL A 50 28.21 -17.00 -1.60
CA VAL A 50 28.12 -18.07 -0.61
C VAL A 50 29.13 -19.11 -1.01
N HIS A 51 30.01 -19.49 -0.10
CA HIS A 51 30.97 -20.57 -0.29
C HIS A 51 30.51 -21.84 0.44
N GLU A 52 31.14 -22.98 0.15
CA GLU A 52 30.79 -24.25 0.80
C GLU A 52 30.95 -24.20 2.33
N SER A 53 32.02 -23.56 2.82
CA SER A 53 32.25 -23.33 4.24
C SER A 53 31.11 -22.55 4.92
N ASP A 54 30.42 -21.71 4.15
CA ASP A 54 29.33 -20.88 4.64
C ASP A 54 28.08 -21.69 4.94
N LEU A 55 27.89 -22.85 4.29
CA LEU A 55 26.66 -23.64 4.44
C LEU A 55 26.48 -24.18 5.86
N SER A 56 27.60 -24.42 6.57
CA SER A 56 27.61 -24.82 7.98
C SER A 56 26.91 -23.82 8.91
N ARG A 57 26.75 -22.56 8.50
CA ARG A 57 26.07 -21.52 9.29
C ARG A 57 24.55 -21.66 9.30
N TYR A 58 23.96 -22.44 8.38
CA TYR A 58 22.52 -22.51 8.19
C TYR A 58 21.92 -23.72 8.91
N ALA A 59 20.92 -23.46 9.76
CA ALA A 59 20.19 -24.50 10.48
C ALA A 59 19.07 -25.11 9.64
N ARG A 60 18.43 -24.33 8.76
CA ARG A 60 17.38 -24.82 7.86
C ARG A 60 17.29 -24.00 6.57
N PHE A 61 16.92 -24.66 5.47
CA PHE A 61 16.61 -24.02 4.20
C PHE A 61 15.12 -23.66 4.11
N ILE A 62 14.81 -22.63 3.33
CA ILE A 62 13.46 -22.09 3.13
C ILE A 62 13.05 -22.39 1.70
N ALA A 63 12.01 -23.22 1.54
CA ALA A 63 11.36 -23.42 0.25
C ALA A 63 10.46 -22.23 -0.12
N PRO A 64 10.19 -21.98 -1.41
CA PRO A 64 9.16 -21.03 -1.80
C PRO A 64 7.84 -21.41 -1.16
N LYS A 65 7.03 -20.39 -0.87
CA LYS A 65 5.63 -20.66 -0.57
C LYS A 65 4.98 -21.22 -1.85
N PRO A 66 4.12 -22.24 -1.73
CA PRO A 66 3.32 -22.67 -2.87
C PRO A 66 2.54 -21.46 -3.44
N PRO A 67 2.26 -21.45 -4.75
CA PRO A 67 1.43 -20.41 -5.34
C PRO A 67 0.12 -20.32 -4.55
N PRO A 68 -0.35 -19.10 -4.25
CA PRO A 68 -1.57 -18.93 -3.47
C PRO A 68 -2.72 -19.62 -4.18
N THR A 69 -3.47 -20.43 -3.43
CA THR A 69 -4.72 -21.03 -3.89
C THR A 69 -5.73 -19.94 -4.27
N GLY A 70 -6.76 -20.26 -5.07
CA GLY A 70 -7.75 -19.26 -5.53
C GLY A 70 -8.37 -18.45 -4.37
N LYS A 71 -8.67 -19.10 -3.24
CA LYS A 71 -9.18 -18.43 -2.03
C LYS A 71 -8.15 -17.49 -1.40
N GLU A 72 -6.87 -17.84 -1.40
CA GLU A 72 -5.79 -16.98 -0.88
C GLU A 72 -5.48 -15.81 -1.82
N LYS A 73 -5.63 -15.99 -3.13
CA LYS A 73 -5.53 -14.90 -4.12
C LYS A 73 -6.61 -13.85 -3.84
N PHE A 74 -7.88 -14.26 -3.81
CA PHE A 74 -8.99 -13.36 -3.49
C PHE A 74 -8.86 -12.72 -2.11
N ARG A 75 -8.35 -13.44 -1.11
CA ARG A 75 -8.14 -12.83 0.21
C ARG A 75 -7.07 -11.73 0.19
N LYS A 76 -6.04 -11.86 -0.65
CA LYS A 76 -5.03 -10.80 -0.81
C LYS A 76 -5.62 -9.55 -1.45
N GLU A 77 -6.45 -9.71 -2.48
CA GLU A 77 -7.14 -8.61 -3.15
C GLU A 77 -8.13 -7.92 -2.20
N TYR A 78 -8.93 -8.71 -1.48
CA TYR A 78 -9.90 -8.19 -0.52
C TYR A 78 -9.29 -7.39 0.64
N ARG A 79 -8.02 -7.64 1.01
CA ARG A 79 -7.35 -6.87 2.08
C ARG A 79 -7.34 -5.37 1.80
N LEU A 80 -7.34 -4.98 0.53
CA LEU A 80 -7.41 -3.58 0.16
C LEU A 80 -8.78 -2.99 0.52
N ILE A 81 -9.87 -3.67 0.17
CA ILE A 81 -11.25 -3.29 0.52
C ILE A 81 -11.43 -3.26 2.04
N GLU A 82 -10.99 -4.31 2.73
CA GLU A 82 -11.02 -4.42 4.19
C GLU A 82 -10.26 -3.26 4.86
N LYS A 83 -9.18 -2.79 4.24
CA LYS A 83 -8.41 -1.63 4.73
C LYS A 83 -9.22 -0.34 4.68
N TYR A 84 -9.91 -0.04 3.57
CA TYR A 84 -10.75 1.17 3.46
C TYR A 84 -11.89 1.11 4.47
N LYS A 85 -12.62 -0.02 4.52
CA LYS A 85 -13.73 -0.24 5.47
C LYS A 85 -13.26 -0.06 6.92
N ARG A 86 -12.13 -0.68 7.29
CA ARG A 86 -11.57 -0.56 8.64
C ARG A 86 -11.18 0.87 8.98
N MET A 87 -10.45 1.56 8.09
CA MET A 87 -9.98 2.91 8.37
C MET A 87 -11.13 3.92 8.44
N ALA A 88 -12.15 3.78 7.58
CA ALA A 88 -13.36 4.59 7.64
C ALA A 88 -14.12 4.40 8.97
N GLY A 89 -14.14 3.16 9.49
CA GLY A 89 -14.76 2.85 10.79
C GLY A 89 -14.03 3.45 11.99
N GLU A 90 -12.83 3.98 11.82
CA GLU A 90 -12.07 4.68 12.85
C GLU A 90 -12.35 6.20 12.87
N ALA A 91 -13.15 6.74 11.94
CA ALA A 91 -13.40 8.17 11.82
C ALA A 91 -14.40 8.69 12.86
N SER A 92 -14.11 9.87 13.43
CA SER A 92 -15.04 10.62 14.30
C SER A 92 -16.03 11.51 13.53
N PHE A 93 -15.87 11.59 12.21
CA PHE A 93 -16.70 12.39 11.30
C PHE A 93 -17.28 11.51 10.19
N THR A 94 -18.20 12.10 9.42
CA THR A 94 -18.85 11.43 8.29
C THR A 94 -18.86 12.33 7.07
N ASN A 95 -18.93 11.71 5.91
CA ASN A 95 -19.13 12.30 4.59
C ASN A 95 -19.53 11.15 3.62
N PRO A 96 -19.90 11.43 2.36
CA PRO A 96 -20.30 10.38 1.42
C PRO A 96 -19.23 9.30 1.25
N PHE A 97 -17.97 9.68 1.09
CA PHE A 97 -16.85 8.74 0.93
C PHE A 97 -16.68 7.79 2.14
N ILE A 98 -16.80 8.30 3.37
CA ILE A 98 -16.78 7.46 4.59
C ILE A 98 -17.95 6.46 4.58
N ARG A 99 -19.16 6.93 4.23
CA ARG A 99 -20.34 6.06 4.17
C ARG A 99 -20.18 4.97 3.12
N ASP A 100 -19.65 5.30 1.95
CA ASP A 100 -19.41 4.35 0.86
C ASP A 100 -18.37 3.31 1.27
N CYS A 101 -17.29 3.73 1.95
CA CYS A 101 -16.29 2.81 2.52
C CYS A 101 -16.89 1.86 3.56
N LEU A 102 -17.81 2.34 4.41
CA LEU A 102 -18.47 1.50 5.42
C LEU A 102 -19.48 0.52 4.80
N ALA A 103 -20.12 0.92 3.70
CA ALA A 103 -21.06 0.10 2.93
C ALA A 103 -20.37 -0.98 2.08
N LEU A 104 -19.03 -1.02 2.05
CA LEU A 104 -18.28 -2.03 1.30
C LEU A 104 -18.66 -3.46 1.70
N PRO A 105 -18.78 -4.38 0.71
CA PRO A 105 -19.25 -5.74 0.94
C PRO A 105 -18.26 -6.56 1.78
N ASP A 106 -18.79 -7.51 2.54
CA ASP A 106 -17.99 -8.51 3.24
C ASP A 106 -17.37 -9.51 2.24
N PHE A 107 -16.31 -10.21 2.67
CA PHE A 107 -15.50 -11.07 1.79
C PHE A 107 -16.33 -12.07 0.97
N ASP A 108 -17.32 -12.73 1.58
CA ASP A 108 -18.12 -13.74 0.90
C ASP A 108 -19.14 -13.14 -0.09
N ALA A 109 -19.64 -11.94 0.18
CA ALA A 109 -20.52 -11.21 -0.74
C ALA A 109 -19.71 -10.66 -1.92
N TRP A 110 -18.59 -10.00 -1.62
CA TRP A 110 -17.66 -9.46 -2.60
C TRP A 110 -17.15 -10.53 -3.58
N ARG A 111 -16.77 -11.71 -3.09
CA ARG A 111 -16.27 -12.80 -3.93
C ARG A 111 -17.33 -13.33 -4.92
N LYS A 112 -18.61 -13.17 -4.62
CA LYS A 112 -19.72 -13.63 -5.47
C LYS A 112 -20.17 -12.57 -6.48
N ASP A 113 -19.83 -11.30 -6.24
CA ASP A 113 -20.17 -10.18 -7.10
C ASP A 113 -19.06 -10.00 -8.15
N LEU A 114 -19.19 -10.76 -9.24
CA LEU A 114 -18.23 -10.83 -10.33
C LEU A 114 -18.56 -9.80 -11.42
N VAL A 115 -17.50 -9.25 -12.00
CA VAL A 115 -17.53 -8.40 -13.18
C VAL A 115 -17.02 -9.22 -14.36
N GLU A 116 -17.75 -9.13 -15.46
CA GLU A 116 -17.30 -9.69 -16.73
C GLU A 116 -16.23 -8.78 -17.35
N PRO A 117 -15.13 -9.34 -17.85
CA PRO A 117 -14.03 -8.57 -18.39
C PRO A 117 -14.45 -7.86 -19.67
N ASN A 118 -14.01 -6.62 -19.82
CA ASN A 118 -14.28 -5.85 -21.03
C ASN A 118 -13.56 -6.44 -22.25
N SER A 119 -14.03 -6.09 -23.46
CA SER A 119 -13.44 -6.55 -24.72
C SER A 119 -11.94 -6.22 -24.85
N TRP A 120 -11.50 -5.14 -24.21
CA TRP A 120 -10.12 -4.63 -24.24
C TRP A 120 -9.22 -5.20 -23.13
N GLU A 121 -9.76 -5.87 -22.12
CA GLU A 121 -8.97 -6.46 -21.03
C GLU A 121 -8.18 -7.68 -21.52
N THR A 122 -6.93 -7.81 -21.09
CA THR A 122 -6.07 -8.94 -21.46
C THR A 122 -6.51 -10.22 -20.75
N ASP A 123 -6.96 -10.09 -19.51
CA ASP A 123 -7.57 -11.18 -18.75
C ASP A 123 -9.04 -11.32 -19.16
N LYS A 124 -9.44 -12.52 -19.57
CA LYS A 124 -10.80 -12.84 -20.01
C LYS A 124 -11.58 -13.64 -18.97
N GLU A 125 -11.04 -13.77 -17.76
CA GLU A 125 -11.74 -14.39 -16.64
C GLU A 125 -12.59 -13.37 -15.87
N SER A 126 -13.80 -13.77 -15.49
CA SER A 126 -14.65 -12.99 -14.58
C SER A 126 -13.96 -12.87 -13.22
N ARG A 127 -13.96 -11.66 -12.66
CA ARG A 127 -13.26 -11.36 -11.39
C ARG A 127 -14.14 -10.53 -10.47
N PRO A 128 -13.92 -10.57 -9.15
CA PRO A 128 -14.61 -9.68 -8.23
C PRO A 128 -14.34 -8.20 -8.54
N LYS A 129 -15.26 -7.33 -8.12
CA LYS A 129 -15.12 -5.88 -8.24
C LYS A 129 -13.89 -5.34 -7.49
N THR A 130 -13.15 -4.46 -8.14
CA THR A 130 -12.09 -3.64 -7.55
C THR A 130 -12.69 -2.42 -6.82
N LEU A 131 -11.86 -1.62 -6.15
CA LEU A 131 -12.31 -0.36 -5.55
C LEU A 131 -12.88 0.63 -6.58
N TYR A 132 -12.40 0.56 -7.83
CA TYR A 132 -12.92 1.36 -8.93
C TYR A 132 -14.36 0.98 -9.29
N GLU A 133 -14.62 -0.31 -9.48
CA GLU A 133 -15.97 -0.82 -9.79
C GLU A 133 -16.92 -0.73 -8.59
N LEU A 134 -16.38 -0.54 -7.39
CA LEU A 134 -17.12 -0.22 -6.17
C LEU A 134 -17.28 1.29 -5.94
N HIS A 135 -16.81 2.12 -6.87
CA HIS A 135 -16.89 3.58 -6.82
C HIS A 135 -16.24 4.24 -5.59
N ILE A 136 -15.20 3.62 -5.05
CA ILE A 136 -14.43 4.17 -3.92
C ILE A 136 -13.22 4.98 -4.38
N THR A 137 -12.58 4.56 -5.47
CA THR A 137 -11.39 5.19 -6.06
C THR A 137 -11.54 5.24 -7.58
N THR A 138 -10.62 5.91 -8.26
CA THR A 138 -10.51 5.86 -9.73
C THR A 138 -9.64 4.70 -10.24
N GLY A 139 -9.25 3.77 -9.35
CA GLY A 139 -8.50 2.56 -9.72
C GLY A 139 -7.03 2.83 -10.05
N THR A 140 -6.31 3.51 -9.15
CA THR A 140 -4.99 4.06 -9.46
C THR A 140 -3.86 3.39 -8.68
N SER A 141 -2.63 3.74 -9.04
CA SER A 141 -1.43 3.25 -8.34
C SER A 141 -1.30 3.72 -6.88
N ILE A 142 -2.14 4.65 -6.42
CA ILE A 142 -2.15 5.12 -5.04
C ILE A 142 -3.24 4.49 -4.18
N ASP A 143 -4.07 3.62 -4.74
CA ASP A 143 -5.09 2.91 -3.99
C ASP A 143 -4.49 2.20 -2.77
N GLY A 144 -5.06 2.46 -1.61
CA GLY A 144 -4.58 1.95 -0.33
C GLY A 144 -3.26 2.56 0.17
N LYS A 145 -2.65 3.52 -0.51
CA LYS A 145 -1.53 4.29 0.07
C LYS A 145 -2.08 5.23 1.13
N VAL A 146 -1.43 5.23 2.29
CA VAL A 146 -1.84 6.03 3.44
C VAL A 146 -0.76 7.04 3.78
N ILE A 147 -1.19 8.28 4.03
CA ILE A 147 -0.34 9.35 4.52
C ILE A 147 -0.91 9.81 5.86
N SER A 148 -0.20 9.53 6.95
CA SER A 148 -0.62 9.96 8.28
C SER A 148 -0.32 11.43 8.52
N LEU A 149 -1.15 12.10 9.31
CA LEU A 149 -0.91 13.47 9.76
C LEU A 149 0.45 13.59 10.46
N ASN A 150 0.80 12.60 11.28
CA ASN A 150 2.12 12.51 11.93
C ASN A 150 3.30 12.52 10.95
N ARG A 151 3.14 11.97 9.73
CA ARG A 151 4.19 12.02 8.71
C ARG A 151 4.36 13.43 8.16
N ILE A 152 3.26 14.15 7.93
CA ILE A 152 3.26 15.53 7.45
C ILE A 152 3.76 16.48 8.55
N ALA A 153 3.37 16.25 9.80
CA ALA A 153 3.73 17.05 10.98
C ALA A 153 5.24 17.12 11.23
N LYS A 154 6.02 16.13 10.75
CA LYS A 154 7.49 16.20 10.79
C LYS A 154 8.05 17.43 10.08
N LYS A 155 7.32 17.94 9.08
CA LYS A 155 7.68 19.14 8.33
C LYS A 155 6.77 20.33 8.63
N TYR A 156 5.47 20.08 8.84
CA TYR A 156 4.43 21.10 9.02
C TYR A 156 3.68 20.90 10.35
N PRO A 157 4.35 21.05 11.51
CA PRO A 157 3.73 20.71 12.80
C PRO A 157 2.59 21.66 13.18
N ARG A 158 2.68 22.95 12.83
CA ARG A 158 1.67 23.95 13.20
C ARG A 158 0.40 23.76 12.39
N GLU A 159 0.56 23.58 11.08
CA GLU A 159 -0.53 23.40 10.12
C GLU A 159 -1.30 22.10 10.42
N ILE A 160 -0.60 21.04 10.83
CA ILE A 160 -1.24 19.79 11.24
C ILE A 160 -1.98 19.92 12.57
N GLU A 161 -1.48 20.70 13.54
CA GLU A 161 -2.25 20.93 14.77
C GLU A 161 -3.53 21.72 14.49
N GLN A 162 -3.46 22.74 13.64
CA GLN A 162 -4.65 23.48 13.19
C GLN A 162 -5.64 22.59 12.43
N LEU A 163 -5.14 21.66 11.60
CA LEU A 163 -6.00 20.66 10.94
C LEU A 163 -6.71 19.78 11.98
N ARG A 164 -6.00 19.30 13.01
CA ARG A 164 -6.61 18.49 14.07
C ARG A 164 -7.67 19.27 14.85
N GLU A 165 -7.43 20.55 15.12
CA GLU A 165 -8.45 21.44 15.69
C GLU A 165 -9.67 21.55 14.80
N SER A 166 -9.46 21.69 13.49
CA SER A 166 -10.54 21.74 12.50
C SER A 166 -11.36 20.44 12.43
N ILE A 167 -10.73 19.27 12.53
CA ILE A 167 -11.42 17.98 12.63
C ILE A 167 -12.28 17.94 13.91
N ARG A 168 -11.70 18.30 15.07
CA ARG A 168 -12.41 18.31 16.36
C ARG A 168 -13.60 19.27 16.37
N ASN A 169 -13.44 20.44 15.77
CA ASN A 169 -14.43 21.52 15.77
C ASN A 169 -15.35 21.50 14.55
N LYS A 170 -15.12 20.58 13.60
CA LYS A 170 -15.81 20.51 12.30
C LYS A 170 -15.83 21.85 11.57
N SER A 171 -14.66 22.47 11.43
CA SER A 171 -14.53 23.77 10.76
C SER A 171 -13.76 23.66 9.45
N ALA A 172 -14.24 24.31 8.40
CA ALA A 172 -13.50 24.43 7.14
C ALA A 172 -12.23 25.29 7.30
N GLY A 173 -11.24 25.05 6.46
CA GLY A 173 -9.98 25.78 6.52
C GLY A 173 -8.96 25.30 5.49
N MET A 174 -8.07 26.21 5.09
CA MET A 174 -6.92 25.93 4.22
C MET A 174 -5.64 26.09 5.07
N PHE A 175 -4.84 25.04 5.17
CA PHE A 175 -3.69 24.99 6.08
C PHE A 175 -2.36 25.06 5.35
N ILE A 176 -2.28 24.45 4.17
CA ILE A 176 -1.08 24.45 3.32
C ILE A 176 -1.51 24.73 1.88
N THR A 177 -0.77 25.58 1.17
CA THR A 177 -1.05 25.96 -0.22
C THR A 177 0.11 25.58 -1.16
N GLY A 178 -0.23 24.89 -2.25
CA GLY A 178 0.70 24.09 -3.08
C GLY A 178 1.89 24.80 -3.69
N ARG A 179 1.82 26.10 -4.01
CA ARG A 179 2.88 26.74 -4.81
C ARG A 179 4.22 26.86 -4.08
N TRP A 180 4.22 27.01 -2.76
CA TRP A 180 5.44 27.32 -1.99
C TRP A 180 5.81 26.24 -0.98
N ALA A 181 4.88 25.33 -0.67
CA ALA A 181 5.10 24.23 0.26
C ALA A 181 5.43 22.93 -0.50
N LYS A 182 6.47 22.22 -0.05
CA LYS A 182 6.93 20.97 -0.68
C LYS A 182 6.83 19.79 0.27
N PHE A 183 6.31 18.65 -0.17
CA PHE A 183 6.29 17.41 0.60
C PHE A 183 6.70 16.23 -0.27
N VAL A 184 7.79 15.54 0.10
CA VAL A 184 8.30 14.35 -0.60
C VAL A 184 8.54 14.60 -2.11
N GLY A 185 8.92 15.83 -2.48
CA GLY A 185 9.18 16.21 -3.88
C GLY A 185 7.99 16.79 -4.64
N TYR A 186 6.81 16.85 -4.01
CA TYR A 186 5.58 17.38 -4.61
C TYR A 186 5.18 18.71 -3.99
N ASP A 187 4.38 19.48 -4.72
CA ASP A 187 3.62 20.62 -4.21
C ASP A 187 2.51 20.08 -3.32
N ILE A 188 2.41 20.58 -2.09
CA ILE A 188 1.42 20.08 -1.12
C ILE A 188 0.35 21.12 -0.84
N SER A 189 -0.91 20.72 -0.98
CA SER A 189 -2.07 21.48 -0.52
C SER A 189 -2.84 20.66 0.50
N LEU A 190 -3.30 21.33 1.56
CA LEU A 190 -4.05 20.70 2.65
C LEU A 190 -5.22 21.61 3.01
N GLU A 191 -6.42 21.09 2.83
CA GLU A 191 -7.65 21.83 3.07
C GLU A 191 -8.76 20.96 3.65
N THR A 192 -9.73 21.60 4.26
CA THR A 192 -10.93 20.98 4.83
C THR A 192 -12.16 21.75 4.44
N ASN A 193 -13.26 21.02 4.33
CA ASN A 193 -14.59 21.58 4.09
C ASN A 193 -15.57 21.00 5.11
N PHE A 194 -16.55 21.80 5.50
CA PHE A 194 -17.64 21.37 6.38
C PHE A 194 -18.98 21.80 5.78
N ASP A 195 -19.79 20.81 5.43
CA ASP A 195 -21.18 21.01 5.04
C ASP A 195 -22.07 21.01 6.29
N ALA A 196 -22.51 22.20 6.70
CA ALA A 196 -23.35 22.36 7.89
C ALA A 196 -24.76 21.78 7.73
N LEU A 197 -25.27 21.62 6.50
CA LEU A 197 -26.59 21.07 6.23
C LEU A 197 -26.58 19.54 6.36
N ALA A 198 -25.59 18.89 5.75
CA ALA A 198 -25.40 17.44 5.83
C ALA A 198 -24.70 17.00 7.12
N GLY A 199 -24.00 17.91 7.80
CA GLY A 199 -23.10 17.60 8.91
C GLY A 199 -21.80 16.93 8.47
N ASP A 200 -21.43 17.07 7.19
CA ASP A 200 -20.36 16.31 6.55
C ASP A 200 -19.04 17.07 6.57
N PHE A 201 -18.00 16.40 7.06
CA PHE A 201 -16.65 16.94 7.13
C PHE A 201 -15.74 16.25 6.13
N HIS A 202 -14.99 17.05 5.37
CA HIS A 202 -14.10 16.59 4.34
C HIS A 202 -12.70 17.14 4.60
N GLY A 203 -11.69 16.30 4.37
CA GLY A 203 -10.30 16.74 4.31
C GLY A 203 -9.70 16.28 2.99
N PHE A 204 -8.96 17.19 2.36
CA PHE A 204 -8.32 16.96 1.07
C PHE A 204 -6.82 17.19 1.20
N LEU A 205 -6.06 16.26 0.63
CA LEU A 205 -4.62 16.36 0.51
C LEU A 205 -4.25 16.16 -0.96
N SER A 206 -3.65 17.19 -1.55
CA SER A 206 -3.14 17.15 -2.93
C SER A 206 -1.63 17.15 -2.91
N LEU A 207 -1.03 16.22 -3.65
CA LEU A 207 0.41 16.14 -3.93
C LEU A 207 0.64 16.30 -5.43
N GLU A 208 0.83 17.53 -5.86
CA GLU A 208 0.92 17.91 -7.26
C GLU A 208 2.36 17.90 -7.79
N TYR A 209 2.51 17.57 -9.06
CA TYR A 209 3.76 17.85 -9.77
C TYR A 209 3.94 19.36 -9.89
N ALA A 210 5.17 19.83 -9.65
CA ALA A 210 5.46 21.25 -9.55
C ALA A 210 5.01 22.02 -10.81
N GLY A 211 4.02 22.89 -10.64
CA GLY A 211 3.49 23.75 -11.71
C GLY A 211 2.63 23.05 -12.76
N CYS A 212 2.20 21.81 -12.56
CA CYS A 212 1.43 21.05 -13.54
C CYS A 212 -0.07 20.98 -13.26
N GLY A 213 -0.52 21.21 -12.02
CA GLY A 213 -1.95 21.10 -11.65
C GLY A 213 -2.51 19.68 -11.65
N ASN A 214 -1.64 18.67 -11.82
CA ASN A 214 -1.97 17.25 -11.78
C ASN A 214 -1.11 16.58 -10.70
N GLY A 215 -1.63 15.50 -10.11
CA GLY A 215 -0.94 14.87 -8.99
C GLY A 215 -1.66 13.69 -8.37
N TYR A 216 -1.31 13.42 -7.13
CA TYR A 216 -1.90 12.38 -6.32
C TYR A 216 -2.84 12.99 -5.30
N TYR A 217 -4.11 12.57 -5.32
CA TYR A 217 -5.14 13.11 -4.45
C TYR A 217 -5.57 12.08 -3.41
N TYR A 218 -5.70 12.57 -2.18
CA TYR A 218 -6.04 11.77 -1.03
C TYR A 218 -7.21 12.41 -0.29
N LEU A 219 -8.08 11.56 0.23
CA LEU A 219 -9.20 11.95 1.09
C LEU A 219 -8.88 11.58 2.53
N LEU A 220 -9.28 12.44 3.47
CA LEU A 220 -9.20 12.16 4.90
C LEU A 220 -10.16 11.01 5.22
N ILE A 221 -9.62 9.86 5.61
CA ILE A 221 -10.38 8.63 5.87
C ILE A 221 -10.69 8.45 7.36
N ASN A 222 -9.89 9.06 8.23
CA ASN A 222 -10.15 9.18 9.67
C ASN A 222 -9.31 10.34 10.24
N ASP A 223 -9.41 10.56 11.55
CA ASP A 223 -8.83 11.69 12.29
C ASP A 223 -7.32 11.87 12.11
N GLU A 224 -6.60 10.83 11.68
CA GLU A 224 -5.14 10.84 11.62
C GLU A 224 -4.56 10.43 10.26
N ASN A 225 -5.40 10.09 9.28
CA ASN A 225 -4.93 9.51 8.02
C ASN A 225 -5.67 10.00 6.80
N PHE A 226 -4.89 10.26 5.76
CA PHE A 226 -5.32 10.37 4.38
C PHE A 226 -5.11 9.04 3.65
N ILE A 227 -6.01 8.69 2.74
CA ILE A 227 -5.89 7.51 1.87
C ILE A 227 -6.06 7.90 0.41
N GLY A 228 -5.30 7.24 -0.48
CA GLY A 228 -5.32 7.54 -1.91
C GLY A 228 -6.71 7.34 -2.51
N TYR A 229 -7.11 8.28 -3.36
CA TYR A 229 -8.41 8.29 -4.00
C TYR A 229 -8.28 8.38 -5.52
N ASP A 230 -7.43 9.29 -6.01
CA ASP A 230 -7.35 9.61 -7.43
C ASP A 230 -5.98 10.11 -7.89
N VAL A 231 -5.73 10.02 -9.19
CA VAL A 231 -4.55 10.53 -9.88
C VAL A 231 -4.98 11.19 -11.19
N ASP A 232 -4.65 12.47 -11.35
CA ASP A 232 -4.76 13.21 -12.62
C ASP A 232 -3.46 13.19 -13.43
#